data_AF-A0A0F9G6J0-F1
#
_entry.id   AF-A0A0F9G6J0-F1
#
_cell.length_a   1.000
_cell.length_b   1.000
_cell.length_c   1.000
_cell.angle_alpha   90.00
_cell.angle_beta   90.00
_cell.angle_gamma   90.00
#
_symmetry.space_group_name_H-M   'P 1'
#
loop_
_entity.id
_entity.type
_entity.pdbx_description
1 polymer ?
#
loop_
_entity_poly.entity_id
_entity_poly.type
_entity_poly.pdbx_seq_one_letter_code
_entity_poly.pdbx_strand_id
1 'polypeptide(L)' 'REVVEAAKTGAFRVIPIKTIDQGVEVLTGQKAGHRERNGQYSDDSINALVEARLRAFANTRRKFASQGDTNPDRKSRR' A
#
# COMPACT_ATOMS: atom_id res chain seq x y z
N ARG A 1 7.86 35.23 4.80
CA ARG A 1 9.34 35.17 4.76
C ARG A 1 9.90 33.98 5.54
N GLU A 2 9.29 33.60 6.67
CA GLU A 2 9.71 32.48 7.51
C GLU A 2 10.03 31.18 6.74
N VAL A 3 9.12 30.69 5.89
CA VAL A 3 9.33 29.46 5.11
C VAL A 3 10.53 29.56 4.15
N VAL A 4 10.80 30.74 3.58
CA VAL A 4 11.94 30.96 2.69
C VAL A 4 13.26 30.93 3.45
N GLU A 5 13.31 31.53 4.65
CA GLU A 5 14.49 31.46 5.50
C GLU A 5 14.70 30.06 6.10
N ALA A 6 13.63 29.36 6.48
CA ALA A 6 13.68 27.96 6.87
C ALA A 6 14.19 27.06 5.72
N ALA A 7 13.82 27.36 4.47
CA ALA A 7 14.35 26.67 3.30
C ALA A 7 15.84 26.95 3.08
N LYS A 8 16.27 28.22 3.18
CA LYS A 8 17.69 28.60 3.07
C LYS A 8 18.58 27.96 4.13
N THR A 9 18.07 27.81 5.34
CA THR A 9 18.78 27.21 6.49
C THR A 9 18.66 25.69 6.56
N GLY A 10 17.92 25.06 5.63
CA GLY A 10 17.75 23.61 5.57
C GLY A 10 16.73 23.02 6.56
N ALA A 11 16.10 23.85 7.39
CA ALA A 11 15.03 23.44 8.31
C ALA A 11 13.71 23.08 7.57
N PHE A 12 13.57 23.51 6.31
CA PHE A 12 12.45 23.16 5.46
C PHE A 12 12.94 22.74 4.07
N ARG A 13 12.29 21.74 3.46
CA ARG A 13 12.66 21.24 2.13
C ARG A 13 11.43 21.10 1.25
N VAL A 14 11.49 21.69 0.06
CA VAL A 14 10.50 21.48 -1.02
C VAL A 14 11.12 20.49 -2.00
N ILE A 15 10.45 19.36 -2.22
CA ILE A 15 10.95 18.29 -3.09
C ILE A 15 10.00 18.16 -4.28
N PRO A 16 10.37 18.66 -5.48
CA PRO A 16 9.54 18.52 -6.65
C PRO A 16 9.52 17.06 -7.11
N ILE A 17 8.33 16.54 -7.38
CA ILE A 17 8.12 15.20 -7.92
C ILE A 17 7.18 15.27 -9.13
N LYS A 18 7.36 14.32 -10.05
CA LYS A 18 6.55 14.17 -11.27
C LYS A 18 5.50 13.08 -11.12
N THR A 19 5.75 12.07 -10.29
CA THR A 19 4.86 10.92 -10.10
C THR A 19 4.72 10.61 -8.62
N ILE A 20 3.62 9.93 -8.27
CA ILE A 20 3.38 9.47 -6.90
C ILE A 20 4.49 8.52 -6.43
N ASP A 21 4.96 7.62 -7.30
CA ASP A 21 6.07 6.71 -6.99
C ASP A 21 7.31 7.46 -6.49
N GLN A 22 7.69 8.57 -7.13
CA GLN A 22 8.81 9.39 -6.66
C GLN A 22 8.58 9.94 -5.25
N GLY A 23 7.35 10.37 -4.95
CA GLY A 23 6.98 10.83 -3.61
C GLY A 23 7.09 9.70 -2.57
N VAL A 24 6.66 8.49 -2.92
CA VAL A 24 6.79 7.31 -2.07
C VAL A 24 8.27 7.01 -1.79
N GLU A 25 9.14 7.04 -2.80
CA GLU A 25 10.58 6.79 -2.59
C GLU A 25 11.22 7.83 -1.68
N VAL A 26 10.89 9.11 -1.87
CA VAL A 26 11.41 10.21 -1.05
C VAL A 26 10.98 10.09 0.42
N LEU A 27 9.74 9.71 0.68
CA LEU A 27 9.19 9.63 2.03
C LEU A 27 9.60 8.36 2.78
N THR A 28 9.79 7.25 2.06
CA THR A 28 10.04 5.93 2.67
C THR A 28 11.51 5.49 2.60
N GLY A 29 12.30 6.09 1.72
CA GLY A 29 13.68 5.66 1.44
C GLY A 29 13.77 4.32 0.71
N GLN A 30 12.66 3.76 0.24
CA GLN A 30 12.59 2.48 -0.46
C GLN A 30 12.06 2.65 -1.87
N LYS A 31 12.37 1.69 -2.76
CA LYS A 31 11.85 1.72 -4.13
C LYS A 31 10.34 1.54 -4.13
N ALA A 32 9.64 2.39 -4.89
CA ALA A 32 8.18 2.28 -5.02
C ALA A 32 7.81 0.95 -5.69
N GLY A 33 8.60 0.55 -6.70
CA GLY A 33 8.41 -0.67 -7.49
C GLY A 33 7.42 -0.48 -8.62
N HIS A 34 7.76 -0.97 -9.81
CA HIS A 34 6.88 -0.93 -10.96
C HIS A 34 6.29 -2.31 -11.24
N ARG A 35 5.13 -2.32 -11.90
CA ARG A 35 4.47 -3.56 -12.28
C ARG A 35 5.13 -4.12 -13.54
N GLU A 36 5.72 -5.29 -13.40
CA GLU A 36 6.41 -6.01 -14.46
C GLU A 36 5.44 -6.63 -15.46
N ARG A 37 5.96 -7.10 -16.60
CA ARG A 37 5.15 -7.73 -17.67
C ARG A 37 4.39 -8.98 -17.18
N ASN A 38 4.92 -9.66 -16.17
CA ASN A 38 4.27 -10.81 -15.52
C ASN A 38 3.16 -10.40 -14.53
N GLY A 39 2.93 -9.11 -14.34
CA GLY A 39 1.92 -8.56 -13.44
C GLY A 39 2.38 -8.41 -11.98
N GLN A 40 3.61 -8.75 -11.64
CA GLN A 40 4.14 -8.64 -10.28
C GLN A 40 4.93 -7.34 -10.10
N TYR A 41 5.04 -6.88 -8.86
CA TYR A 41 5.97 -5.81 -8.49
C TYR A 41 7.34 -6.40 -8.16
N SER A 42 8.41 -5.63 -8.33
CA SER A 42 9.75 -6.04 -7.89
C SER A 42 9.75 -6.37 -6.40
N ASP A 43 10.45 -7.43 -6.03
CA ASP A 43 10.57 -7.87 -4.64
C ASP A 43 11.12 -6.73 -3.75
N ASP A 44 10.66 -6.68 -2.51
CA ASP A 44 10.98 -5.66 -1.49
C ASP A 44 10.61 -4.20 -1.83
N SER A 45 9.86 -3.97 -2.91
CA SER A 45 9.30 -2.65 -3.19
C SER A 45 8.07 -2.32 -2.33
N ILE A 46 7.82 -1.03 -2.12
CA ILE A 46 6.63 -0.57 -1.38
C ILE A 46 5.33 -1.10 -2.01
N ASN A 47 5.22 -1.09 -3.34
CA ASN A 47 4.04 -1.57 -4.02
C ASN A 47 3.87 -3.10 -3.88
N ALA A 48 4.95 -3.87 -3.84
CA ALA A 48 4.89 -5.30 -3.54
C ALA A 48 4.36 -5.56 -2.12
N LEU A 49 4.86 -4.80 -1.13
CA LEU A 49 4.40 -4.90 0.27
C LEU A 49 2.92 -4.52 0.42
N VAL A 50 2.48 -3.46 -0.27
CA VAL A 50 1.08 -3.03 -0.32
C VAL A 50 0.21 -4.14 -0.92
N GLU A 51 0.61 -4.72 -2.06
CA GLU A 51 -0.15 -5.78 -2.71
C GLU A 51 -0.28 -7.00 -1.79
N ALA A 52 0.81 -7.43 -1.15
CA ALA A 52 0.80 -8.53 -0.19
C ALA A 52 -0.18 -8.28 0.96
N ARG A 53 -0.21 -7.04 1.49
CA ARG A 53 -1.15 -6.66 2.56
C ARG A 53 -2.59 -6.68 2.11
N LEU A 54 -2.88 -6.17 0.91
CA LEU A 54 -4.23 -6.21 0.32
C LEU A 54 -4.72 -7.65 0.08
N ARG A 55 -3.84 -8.54 -0.42
CA ARG A 55 -4.14 -9.97 -0.57
C ARG A 55 -4.45 -10.61 0.78
N ALA A 56 -3.69 -10.30 1.82
CA ALA A 56 -3.95 -10.78 3.17
C ALA A 56 -5.34 -10.34 3.68
N PHE A 57 -5.71 -9.07 3.50
CA PHE A 57 -7.05 -8.58 3.85
C PHE A 57 -8.17 -9.30 3.09
N ALA A 58 -7.99 -9.50 1.77
CA ALA A 58 -8.97 -10.22 0.96
C ALA A 58 -9.14 -11.67 1.42
N ASN A 59 -8.04 -12.36 1.75
CA ASN A 59 -8.07 -13.72 2.27
C ASN A 59 -8.80 -13.79 3.62
N THR A 60 -8.52 -12.85 4.53
CA THR A 60 -9.21 -12.75 5.81
C THR A 60 -10.71 -12.55 5.64
N ARG A 61 -11.13 -11.60 4.78
CA ARG A 61 -12.55 -11.37 4.47
C ARG A 61 -13.24 -12.62 3.92
N ARG A 62 -12.59 -13.36 3.00
CA ARG A 62 -13.13 -14.61 2.46
C ARG A 62 -13.32 -15.69 3.53
N LYS A 63 -12.35 -15.86 4.43
CA LYS A 63 -12.43 -16.83 5.54
C LYS A 63 -13.63 -16.55 6.46
N PHE A 64 -13.84 -15.28 6.80
CA PHE A 64 -15.00 -14.88 7.62
C PHE A 64 -16.33 -15.12 6.89
N ALA A 65 -16.41 -14.82 5.60
CA ALA A 65 -17.61 -15.11 4.81
C ALA A 65 -17.92 -16.61 4.73
N SER A 66 -16.90 -17.46 4.54
CA SER A 66 -17.10 -18.93 4.47
C SER A 66 -17.47 -19.57 5.81
N GLN A 67 -17.07 -18.98 6.95
CA GLN A 67 -17.43 -19.48 8.27
C GLN A 67 -18.89 -19.15 8.67
N GLY A 68 -19.49 -18.13 8.06
CA GLY A 68 -20.90 -17.78 8.25
C GLY A 68 -21.89 -18.79 7.63
N ASP A 69 -21.43 -19.60 6.66
CA ASP A 69 -22.24 -20.63 5.98
C ASP A 69 -22.18 -22.01 6.67
N THR A 70 -21.27 -22.20 7.62
CA THR A 70 -21.14 -23.45 8.40
C THR A 70 -22.02 -23.51 9.64
N ASN A 71 -22.93 -22.54 9.87
CA ASN A 71 -23.90 -22.63 10.96
C ASN A 71 -25.04 -23.61 10.58
N PRO A 72 -25.15 -24.79 11.23
CA PRO A 72 -26.18 -25.79 10.91
C PRO A 72 -27.61 -25.26 11.07
N ASP A 73 -27.83 -24.25 11.92
CA ASP A 73 -29.15 -23.64 12.14
C ASP A 73 -29.72 -22.90 10.92
N ARG A 74 -28.88 -22.48 9.96
CA ARG A 74 -29.34 -21.74 8.77
C ARG A 74 -29.75 -22.65 7.60
N LYS A 75 -29.29 -23.92 7.60
CA LYS A 75 -29.64 -24.91 6.55
C LYS A 75 -30.99 -25.58 6.76
N SER A 76 -31.57 -25.52 7.96
CA SER A 76 -32.87 -26.14 8.27
C SER A 76 -34.10 -25.31 7.88
N ARG A 77 -33.91 -24.11 7.30
CA ARG A 77 -35.01 -23.17 6.94
C ARG A 77 -35.14 -22.92 5.43
N ARG A 78 -34.60 -23.80 4.58
CA ARG A 78 -34.78 -23.77 3.13
C ARG A 78 -35.42 -25.05 2.64
#